data_AF-A0A2U1V946-F1
#
_entry.id   AF-A0A2U1V946-F1
#
_cell.length_a   1.000
_cell.length_b   1.000
_cell.length_c   1.000
_cell.angle_alpha   90.00
_cell.angle_beta   90.00
_cell.angle_gamma   90.00
#
_symmetry.space_group_name_H-M   'P 1'
#
loop_
_entity.id
_entity.type
_entity.pdbx_description
1 polymer ?
#
loop_
_entity_poly.entity_id
_entity_poly.type
_entity_poly.pdbx_seq_one_letter_code
_entity_poly.pdbx_strand_id
1 'polypeptide(L)' 'MFEVREEKDGNFSVWIAGQERLAMLKTEAAAVALMEAFEDSWDEAFMQAVASVQEDYAADFIDPLPPASN' A
#
# COMPACT_ATOMS: atom_id res chain seq x y z
N MET A 1 -0.21 -1.60 4.68
CA MET A 1 0.47 -2.77 4.10
C MET A 1 -0.54 -3.90 4.04
N PHE A 2 -0.64 -4.58 2.91
CA PHE A 2 -1.60 -5.66 2.71
C PHE A 2 -0.97 -7.01 3.04
N GLU A 3 -1.78 -8.02 3.36
CA GLU A 3 -1.30 -9.37 3.66
C GLU A 3 -2.23 -10.43 3.08
N VAL A 4 -1.64 -11.53 2.62
CA VAL A 4 -2.36 -12.74 2.21
C VAL A 4 -2.29 -13.76 3.35
N ARG A 5 -3.42 -14.36 3.70
CA ARG A 5 -3.52 -15.41 4.73
C ARG A 5 -4.22 -16.63 4.15
N GLU A 6 -3.68 -17.82 4.41
CA GLU A 6 -4.36 -19.08 4.11
C GLU A 6 -5.40 -19.38 5.22
N GLU A 7 -6.63 -19.68 4.80
CA GLU A 7 -7.75 -19.98 5.67
C GLU A 7 -7.90 -21.50 5.87
N LYS A 8 -8.59 -21.91 6.94
CA LYS A 8 -8.73 -23.33 7.31
C LYS A 8 -9.44 -24.21 6.26
N ASP A 9 -10.15 -23.59 5.32
CA ASP A 9 -10.87 -24.26 4.23
C ASP A 9 -10.06 -24.31 2.92
N GLY A 10 -8.80 -23.88 2.93
CA GLY A 10 -7.92 -23.83 1.75
C GLY A 10 -8.17 -22.62 0.84
N ASN A 11 -9.03 -21.68 1.26
CA ASN A 11 -9.15 -20.38 0.61
C ASN A 11 -8.05 -19.43 1.10
N PHE A 12 -7.86 -18.34 0.37
CA PHE A 12 -6.85 -17.31 0.64
C PHE A 12 -7.54 -15.97 0.85
N SER A 13 -7.25 -15.27 1.93
CA SER A 13 -7.83 -13.98 2.24
C SER A 13 -6.80 -12.86 2.10
N VAL A 14 -7.24 -11.73 1.55
CA VAL A 14 -6.45 -10.49 1.48
C VAL A 14 -6.93 -9.55 2.57
N TRP A 15 -6.01 -9.00 3.36
CA TRP A 15 -6.30 -8.14 4.50
C TRP A 15 -5.49 -6.85 4.44
N ILE A 16 -6.00 -5.82 5.13
CA ILE A 16 -5.17 -4.70 5.59
C ILE A 16 -4.50 -5.14 6.88
N ALA A 17 -3.17 -5.04 6.94
CA ALA A 17 -2.38 -5.50 8.08
C ALA A 17 -2.93 -4.97 9.42
N GLY A 18 -3.37 -5.90 10.27
CA GLY A 18 -3.89 -5.59 11.61
C GLY A 18 -5.28 -4.95 11.66
N GLN A 19 -6.01 -4.88 10.54
CA GLN A 19 -7.34 -4.27 10.48
C GLN A 19 -8.39 -5.25 9.97
N GLU A 20 -8.80 -5.10 8.71
CA GLU A 20 -9.98 -5.75 8.15
C GLU A 20 -9.64 -6.66 6.97
N ARG A 21 -10.52 -7.63 6.73
CA ARG A 21 -10.45 -8.52 5.58
C ARG A 21 -11.12 -7.85 4.39
N LEU A 22 -10.38 -7.73 3.29
CA LEU A 22 -10.85 -7.11 2.06
C LEU A 22 -11.54 -8.11 1.14
N ALA A 23 -10.94 -9.29 0.99
CA ALA A 23 -11.42 -10.31 0.05
C ALA A 23 -11.06 -11.72 0.50
N MET A 24 -11.77 -12.70 -0.07
CA MET A 24 -11.46 -14.13 0.06
C MET A 24 -11.53 -14.75 -1.33
N LEU A 25 -10.47 -15.47 -1.70
CA LEU A 25 -10.22 -16.01 -3.02
C LEU A 25 -9.89 -17.50 -2.92
N LYS A 26 -10.14 -18.22 -4.01
CA LYS A 26 -9.98 -19.68 -4.03
C LYS A 26 -8.54 -20.14 -4.25
N THR A 27 -7.66 -19.25 -4.71
CA THR A 27 -6.28 -19.60 -5.05
C THR A 27 -5.33 -18.55 -4.51
N GLU A 28 -4.14 -19.00 -4.09
CA GLU A 28 -3.06 -18.15 -3.62
C GLU A 28 -2.67 -17.13 -4.69
N ALA A 29 -2.48 -17.58 -5.93
CA ALA A 29 -2.09 -16.72 -7.05
C ALA A 29 -3.07 -15.56 -7.28
N ALA A 30 -4.37 -15.78 -7.11
CA ALA A 30 -5.36 -14.71 -7.23
C ALA A 30 -5.29 -13.73 -6.05
N ALA A 31 -5.04 -14.23 -4.84
CA ALA A 31 -4.88 -13.39 -3.65
C ALA A 31 -3.61 -12.54 -3.70
N VAL A 32 -2.49 -13.11 -4.16
CA VAL A 32 -1.23 -12.39 -4.38
C VAL A 32 -1.41 -11.32 -5.45
N ALA A 33 -1.99 -11.66 -6.61
CA ALA A 33 -2.23 -10.67 -7.66
C ALA A 33 -3.14 -9.51 -7.20
N LEU A 34 -4.15 -9.81 -6.36
CA LEU A 34 -5.00 -8.78 -5.77
C LEU A 34 -4.24 -7.91 -4.76
N MET A 35 -3.40 -8.51 -3.92
CA MET A 35 -2.54 -7.79 -2.97
C MET A 35 -1.59 -6.84 -3.70
N GLU A 36 -0.90 -7.31 -4.75
CA GLU A 36 0.00 -6.48 -5.57
C GLU A 36 -0.75 -5.31 -6.22
N ALA A 37 -1.93 -5.56 -6.80
CA ALA A 37 -2.74 -4.49 -7.39
C ALA A 37 -3.17 -3.43 -6.35
N PHE A 38 -3.42 -3.84 -5.10
CA PHE A 38 -3.70 -2.91 -4.02
C PHE A 38 -2.46 -2.12 -3.60
N GLU A 39 -1.28 -2.73 -3.56
CA GLU A 39 -0.02 -2.04 -3.27
C GLU A 39 0.29 -0.98 -4.32
N ASP A 40 0.21 -1.32 -5.61
CA ASP A 40 0.43 -0.38 -6.71
C ASP A 40 -0.53 0.81 -6.64
N SER A 41 -1.82 0.54 -6.43
CA SER A 41 -2.85 1.59 -6.32
C SER A 41 -2.66 2.47 -5.09
N TRP A 42 -2.19 1.88 -3.98
CA TRP A 42 -1.93 2.60 -2.74
C TRP A 42 -0.71 3.52 -2.88
N ASP A 43 0.36 3.05 -3.53
CA ASP A 43 1.55 3.86 -3.81
C ASP A 43 1.20 5.04 -4.72
N GLU A 44 0.41 4.82 -5.77
CA GLU A 44 -0.06 5.90 -6.64
C GLU A 44 -0.89 6.93 -5.86
N ALA A 45 -1.88 6.48 -5.09
CA ALA A 45 -2.72 7.35 -4.28
C ALA A 45 -1.91 8.13 -3.23
N PHE A 46 -0.90 7.49 -2.63
CA PHE A 46 0.00 8.13 -1.68
C PHE A 46 0.82 9.23 -2.35
N MET A 47 1.44 8.95 -3.51
CA MET A 47 2.21 9.96 -4.24
C MET A 47 1.34 11.15 -4.67
N GLN A 48 0.11 10.90 -5.14
CA GLN A 48 -0.84 11.97 -5.47
C GLN A 48 -1.21 12.81 -4.25
N ALA A 49 -1.47 12.18 -3.10
CA ALA A 49 -1.77 12.89 -1.87
C ALA A 49 -0.59 13.75 -1.40
N VAL A 50 0.64 13.22 -1.46
CA VAL A 50 1.86 13.98 -1.14
C VAL A 50 2.01 15.18 -2.09
N ALA A 51 1.85 14.97 -3.40
CA ALA A 51 1.94 16.05 -4.39
C ALA A 51 0.90 17.15 -4.14
N SER A 52 -0.37 16.78 -3.89
CA SER A 52 -1.43 17.73 -3.58
C SER A 52 -1.13 18.55 -2.33
N VAL A 53 -0.61 17.92 -1.27
CA VAL A 53 -0.22 18.63 -0.04
C VAL A 53 0.98 19.56 -0.30
N GLN A 54 1.94 19.14 -1.12
CA GLN A 54 3.08 19.99 -1.50
C GLN A 54 2.65 21.20 -2.32
N GLU A 55 1.68 21.05 -3.23
CA GLU A 55 1.11 22.15 -4.01
C GLU A 55 0.40 23.17 -3.10
N ASP A 56 -0.41 22.68 -2.15
CA ASP A 56 -1.22 23.53 -1.28
C ASP A 56 -0.41 24.28 -0.21
N TYR A 57 0.66 23.67 0.31
CA TYR A 57 1.40 24.19 1.47
C TYR A 57 2.85 24.62 1.15
N ALA A 58 3.28 24.55 -0.11
CA ALA A 58 4.65 24.77 -0.58
C ALA A 58 5.69 23.79 0.02
N ALA A 59 6.90 23.80 -0.55
CA ALA A 59 7.99 22.85 -0.28
C ALA A 59 8.50 22.79 1.20
N ASP A 60 7.97 23.60 2.11
CA ASP A 60 8.39 23.68 3.51
C ASP A 60 8.04 22.41 4.33
N PHE A 61 7.33 21.43 3.75
CA PHE A 61 6.92 20.20 4.42
C PHE A 61 7.95 19.06 4.38
N ILE A 62 8.86 19.06 3.39
CA ILE A 62 9.97 18.10 3.31
C ILE A 62 11.25 18.91 3.39
N ASP A 63 11.92 18.88 4.54
CA ASP A 63 13.27 19.42 4.67
C ASP A 63 14.16 18.68 3.66
N PRO A 64 14.68 19.35 2.61
CA PRO A 64 15.58 18.71 1.68
C PRO A 64 16.78 18.24 2.52
N LEU A 65 16.95 16.91 2.64
CA LEU A 65 18.08 16.29 3.34
C LEU A 65 19.34 17.12 3.04
N PRO A 66 20.04 17.64 4.07
CA PRO A 66 21.19 18.48 3.83
C PRO A 66 22.15 17.71 2.91
N PRO A 67 22.71 18.35 1.87
CA PRO A 67 23.56 17.66 0.91
C PRO A 67 24.65 16.92 1.68
N ALA A 68 24.80 15.62 1.39
CA ALA A 68 25.81 14.78 2.01
C ALA A 68 27.16 15.51 1.92
N SER A 69 27.69 15.91 3.07
CA SER A 69 29.00 16.55 3.14
C SER A 69 30.03 15.48 2.84
N ASN A 70 30.71 15.62 1.69
CA ASN A 70 31.88 14.81 1.32
C ASN A 70 33.02 15.04 2.31
#